data_AF-A0A352NUA1-F1
#
_entry.id   AF-A0A352NUA1-F1
#
_cell.length_a   1.000
_cell.length_b   1.000
_cell.length_c   1.000
_cell.angle_alpha   90.00
_cell.angle_beta   90.00
_cell.angle_gamma   90.00
#
_symmetry.space_group_name_H-M   'P 1'
#
loop_
_entity.id
_entity.type
_entity.pdbx_description
1 polymer ?
#
loop_
_entity_poly.entity_id
_entity_poly.type
_entity_poly.pdbx_seq_one_letter_code
_entity_poly.pdbx_strand_id
1 'polypeptide(L)'
;MKDRIVSSLPGRVRINVKGLLRNDEKAFGIWSELAGYGSISSFNVNKNTGNVLIYYDDAKIDENKIAIIVRRGFNKKRLIESTAFKNEYNPSLLKIFIDAVNPLSLFRKRYSKRLYKGEYGISFKILKASIVISAAVFLFTGDAANVISIFILGYPGILFALAGLSCYYISAKLSRYEIYVKDNTSLNQLCSINALLIEEEVFKSELKNYNTYDLNLDKYAVQKLVMLGKLRNLVSKDMELAVNKMRMLGINNIFIIGDSRNSIVNYIAYLLELGILDKNNSYEDEVRMIAGKSESGSTILIAADKLFEGNLKYPHVDSVIYLYRNGEMDTVKAGFNLQYSDVDKIPSMIKLAYFHREVSIQTENTAVALNIFGMLLVTLNCLTPLYSGIYYILNTLFLTLTLKFRYNSYLFR
;
A
#
# COMPACT_ATOMS: atom_id res chain seq x y z
N MET A 1 9.48 25.08 -24.01
CA MET A 1 9.14 23.99 -24.96
C MET A 1 7.71 24.20 -25.44
N LYS A 2 7.43 24.15 -26.76
CA LYS A 2 6.06 24.26 -27.29
C LYS A 2 5.51 22.86 -27.57
N ASP A 3 4.61 22.39 -26.72
CA ASP A 3 3.69 21.29 -27.08
C ASP A 3 2.82 21.74 -28.24
N ARG A 4 2.56 20.83 -29.18
CA ARG A 4 1.79 21.13 -30.39
C ARG A 4 0.45 20.41 -30.29
N ILE A 5 -0.64 21.18 -30.33
CA ILE A 5 -1.97 20.62 -30.59
C ILE A 5 -1.92 20.08 -32.02
N VAL A 6 -2.05 18.76 -32.15
CA VAL A 6 -1.97 18.03 -33.44
C VAL A 6 -3.31 18.13 -34.16
N SER A 7 -4.39 18.01 -33.41
CA SER A 7 -5.75 18.13 -33.91
C SER A 7 -6.66 18.54 -32.77
N SER A 8 -7.61 19.41 -33.04
CA SER A 8 -8.66 19.75 -32.09
C SER A 8 -10.02 19.77 -32.75
N LEU A 9 -10.98 19.16 -32.06
CA LEU A 9 -12.39 19.11 -32.39
C LEU A 9 -13.16 19.44 -31.10
N PRO A 10 -14.38 20.00 -31.19
CA PRO A 10 -15.25 20.16 -30.03
C PRO A 10 -15.35 18.84 -29.25
N GLY A 11 -15.01 18.90 -27.96
CA GLY A 11 -14.99 17.74 -27.04
C GLY A 11 -13.85 16.74 -27.24
N ARG A 12 -12.87 17.00 -28.12
CA ARG A 12 -11.71 16.11 -28.36
C ARG A 12 -10.44 16.88 -28.75
N VAL A 13 -9.37 16.71 -27.98
CA VAL A 13 -8.06 17.29 -28.29
C VAL A 13 -6.97 16.23 -28.35
N ARG A 14 -6.06 16.36 -29.33
CA ARG A 14 -4.84 15.54 -29.44
C ARG A 14 -3.62 16.43 -29.30
N ILE A 15 -2.81 16.16 -28.29
CA ILE A 15 -1.62 16.96 -27.97
C ILE A 15 -0.38 16.10 -28.17
N ASN A 16 0.57 16.57 -28.97
CA ASN A 16 1.90 15.98 -29.03
C ASN A 16 2.78 16.65 -27.98
N VAL A 17 3.29 15.84 -27.06
CA VAL A 17 4.10 16.29 -25.92
C VAL A 17 5.54 15.89 -26.18
N LYS A 18 6.38 16.87 -26.48
CA LYS A 18 7.81 16.61 -26.80
C LYS A 18 8.53 16.10 -25.56
N GLY A 19 9.12 14.91 -25.65
CA GLY A 19 9.81 14.25 -24.54
C GLY A 19 8.95 13.26 -23.76
N LEU A 20 7.71 12.99 -24.20
CA LEU A 20 6.85 11.92 -23.70
C LEU A 20 7.20 10.54 -24.29
N LEU A 21 7.94 10.52 -25.41
CA LEU A 21 8.32 9.28 -26.10
C LEU A 21 9.18 8.40 -25.18
N ARG A 22 8.76 7.16 -24.97
CA ARG A 22 9.40 6.17 -24.07
C ARG A 22 9.59 6.66 -22.62
N ASN A 23 8.86 7.70 -22.21
CA ASN A 23 8.97 8.27 -20.87
C ASN A 23 7.71 7.92 -20.08
N ASP A 24 7.75 6.77 -19.40
CA ASP A 24 6.67 6.25 -18.55
C ASP A 24 6.32 7.19 -17.39
N GLU A 25 7.31 7.91 -16.87
CA GLU A 25 7.14 8.82 -15.73
C GLU A 25 6.34 10.05 -16.12
N LYS A 26 6.72 10.69 -17.23
CA LYS A 26 6.00 11.87 -17.76
C LYS A 26 4.61 11.48 -18.28
N ALA A 27 4.46 10.27 -18.83
CA ALA A 27 3.16 9.75 -19.21
C ALA A 27 2.22 9.61 -18.02
N PHE A 28 2.74 9.11 -16.90
CA PHE A 28 1.98 9.00 -15.68
C PHE A 28 1.66 10.36 -15.04
N GLY A 29 2.61 11.30 -15.02
CA GLY A 29 2.36 12.66 -14.50
C GLY A 29 1.21 13.34 -15.23
N ILE A 30 1.14 13.19 -16.55
CA ILE A 30 0.00 13.64 -17.36
C ILE A 30 -1.26 12.85 -17.00
N TRP A 31 -1.17 11.54 -16.82
CA TRP A 31 -2.32 10.69 -16.47
C TRP A 31 -2.96 11.09 -15.15
N SER A 32 -2.14 11.31 -14.11
CA SER A 32 -2.57 11.66 -12.75
C SER A 32 -3.27 13.02 -12.72
N GLU A 33 -2.69 14.02 -13.39
CA GLU A 33 -3.31 15.36 -13.48
C GLU A 33 -4.64 15.30 -14.23
N LEU A 34 -4.74 14.55 -15.34
CA LEU A 34 -5.99 14.45 -16.10
C LEU A 34 -7.08 13.68 -15.35
N ALA A 35 -6.72 12.66 -14.56
CA ALA A 35 -7.66 11.86 -13.78
C ALA A 35 -8.39 12.68 -12.69
N GLY A 36 -7.79 13.78 -12.22
CA GLY A 36 -8.36 14.66 -11.19
C GLY A 36 -9.47 15.59 -11.67
N TYR A 37 -9.75 15.66 -12.98
CA TYR A 37 -10.74 16.60 -13.53
C TYR A 37 -12.01 15.89 -13.99
N GLY A 38 -13.13 16.16 -13.31
CA GLY A 38 -14.46 15.64 -13.69
C GLY A 38 -15.00 16.15 -15.03
N SER A 39 -14.35 17.15 -15.65
CA SER A 39 -14.67 17.64 -17.00
C SER A 39 -14.01 16.82 -18.13
N ILE A 40 -13.20 15.82 -17.78
CA ILE A 40 -12.53 14.92 -18.72
C ILE A 40 -13.25 13.57 -18.70
N SER A 41 -13.92 13.25 -19.81
CA SER A 41 -14.69 12.01 -19.94
C SER A 41 -13.78 10.79 -20.09
N SER A 42 -12.71 10.91 -20.88
CA SER A 42 -11.69 9.86 -21.00
C SER A 42 -10.41 10.42 -21.63
N PHE A 43 -9.29 9.74 -21.42
CA PHE A 43 -8.02 10.14 -22.00
C PHE A 43 -7.10 8.94 -22.21
N ASN A 44 -6.19 9.05 -23.18
CA ASN A 44 -5.22 8.04 -23.54
C ASN A 44 -3.85 8.70 -23.76
N VAL A 45 -2.88 8.31 -22.93
CA VAL A 45 -1.49 8.78 -23.00
C VAL A 45 -0.64 7.71 -23.70
N ASN A 46 -0.28 7.94 -24.96
CA ASN A 46 0.49 7.00 -25.75
C ASN A 46 2.00 7.34 -25.71
N LYS A 47 2.72 6.69 -24.79
CA LYS A 47 4.18 6.79 -24.64
C LYS A 47 4.99 6.35 -25.86
N ASN A 48 4.43 5.50 -26.74
CA ASN A 48 5.13 5.01 -27.92
C ASN A 48 5.09 6.02 -29.07
N THR A 49 4.15 6.97 -29.05
CA THR A 49 4.02 8.00 -30.08
C THR A 49 4.17 9.42 -29.54
N GLY A 50 4.31 9.60 -28.22
CA GLY A 50 4.39 10.90 -27.56
C GLY A 50 3.09 11.71 -27.67
N ASN A 51 1.95 11.05 -27.89
CA ASN A 51 0.67 11.69 -28.10
C ASN A 51 -0.26 11.45 -26.92
N VAL A 52 -1.01 12.48 -26.55
CA VAL A 52 -2.09 12.41 -25.57
C VAL A 52 -3.39 12.71 -26.29
N LEU A 53 -4.36 11.81 -26.21
CA LEU A 53 -5.71 11.97 -26.75
C LEU A 53 -6.68 12.16 -25.58
N ILE A 54 -7.46 13.22 -25.59
CA ILE A 54 -8.34 13.60 -24.47
C ILE A 54 -9.73 13.90 -25.01
N TYR A 55 -10.74 13.30 -24.40
CA TYR A 55 -12.15 13.60 -24.59
C TYR A 55 -12.66 14.39 -23.39
N TYR A 56 -13.29 15.53 -23.64
CA TYR A 56 -13.66 16.49 -22.61
C TYR A 56 -15.02 17.13 -22.89
N ASP A 57 -15.61 17.75 -21.88
CA ASP A 57 -16.84 18.53 -21.98
C ASP A 57 -16.50 19.97 -22.39
N ASP A 58 -16.80 20.34 -23.64
CA ASP A 58 -16.44 21.62 -24.26
C ASP A 58 -17.20 22.81 -23.65
N ALA A 59 -18.33 22.57 -22.99
CA ALA A 59 -19.05 23.58 -22.23
C ALA A 59 -18.35 23.94 -20.90
N LYS A 60 -17.45 23.08 -20.39
CA LYS A 60 -16.82 23.23 -19.07
C LYS A 60 -15.33 23.55 -19.10
N ILE A 61 -14.60 23.09 -20.12
CA ILE A 61 -13.15 23.27 -20.20
C ILE A 61 -12.69 23.51 -21.64
N ASP A 62 -11.76 24.44 -21.82
CA ASP A 62 -11.19 24.76 -23.12
C ASP A 62 -9.87 24.03 -23.38
N GLU A 63 -9.49 23.98 -24.65
CA GLU A 63 -8.29 23.30 -25.14
C GLU A 63 -7.00 23.86 -24.53
N ASN A 64 -6.99 25.17 -24.26
CA ASN A 64 -5.85 25.86 -23.66
C ASN A 64 -5.65 25.44 -22.20
N LYS A 65 -6.71 25.34 -21.39
CA LYS A 65 -6.62 24.79 -20.03
C LYS A 65 -6.19 23.34 -20.06
N ILE A 66 -6.68 22.52 -21.00
CA ILE A 66 -6.23 21.13 -21.14
C ILE A 66 -4.73 21.07 -21.46
N ALA A 67 -4.23 21.90 -22.37
CA ALA A 67 -2.81 21.98 -22.66
C ALA A 67 -1.98 22.41 -21.43
N ILE A 68 -2.51 23.30 -20.59
CA ILE A 68 -1.88 23.69 -19.31
C ILE A 68 -1.85 22.51 -18.33
N ILE A 69 -2.94 21.75 -18.20
CA ILE A 69 -3.01 20.54 -17.34
C ILE A 69 -2.00 19.50 -17.80
N VAL A 70 -1.94 19.22 -19.11
CA VAL A 70 -0.96 18.29 -19.68
C VAL A 70 0.47 18.77 -19.44
N ARG A 71 0.74 20.08 -19.60
CA ARG A 71 2.06 20.66 -19.27
C ARG A 71 2.40 20.54 -17.79
N ARG A 72 1.43 20.79 -16.92
CA ARG A 72 1.61 20.66 -15.47
C ARG A 72 1.98 19.23 -15.11
N GLY A 73 1.25 18.25 -15.65
CA GLY A 73 1.55 16.83 -15.45
C GLY A 73 2.88 16.40 -16.06
N PHE A 74 3.25 16.93 -17.22
CA PHE A 74 4.53 16.66 -17.87
C PHE A 74 5.72 17.25 -17.11
N ASN A 75 5.55 18.46 -16.55
CA ASN A 75 6.56 19.17 -15.78
C ASN A 75 6.52 18.84 -14.29
N LYS A 76 5.58 17.98 -13.85
CA LYS A 76 5.54 17.48 -12.48
C LYS A 76 6.81 16.68 -12.26
N LYS A 77 7.84 17.34 -11.73
CA LYS A 77 9.02 16.66 -11.20
C LYS A 77 8.49 15.77 -10.08
N ARG A 78 8.50 14.46 -10.32
CA ARG A 78 8.47 13.50 -9.22
C ARG A 78 9.63 13.91 -8.30
N LEU A 79 9.40 14.00 -7.00
CA LEU A 79 10.43 14.10 -5.96
C LEU A 79 11.30 12.83 -5.99
N ILE A 80 11.97 12.58 -7.11
CA ILE A 80 12.71 11.35 -7.42
C ILE A 80 14.12 11.66 -7.90
N GLU A 81 14.41 12.90 -8.29
CA GLU A 81 15.75 13.25 -8.81
C GLU A 81 16.67 13.96 -7.83
N SER A 82 16.28 14.27 -6.58
CA SER A 82 17.23 14.81 -5.58
C SER A 82 17.77 13.79 -4.59
N THR A 83 17.19 12.60 -4.50
CA THR A 83 17.75 11.45 -3.79
C THR A 83 17.14 10.23 -4.47
N ALA A 84 17.91 9.29 -5.01
CA ALA A 84 18.22 8.07 -4.28
C ALA A 84 17.47 7.96 -2.92
N PHE A 85 16.15 7.91 -2.92
CA PHE A 85 15.40 7.33 -1.82
C PHE A 85 15.76 5.85 -1.82
N LYS A 86 16.85 5.51 -1.10
CA LYS A 86 17.16 4.13 -0.72
C LYS A 86 15.94 3.62 0.04
N ASN A 87 15.01 2.98 -0.66
CA ASN A 87 14.51 1.73 -0.13
C ASN A 87 15.76 0.93 0.20
N GLU A 88 16.05 0.78 1.49
CA GLU A 88 17.14 -0.08 1.97
C GLU A 88 17.01 -1.49 1.38
N TYR A 89 15.81 -1.82 0.91
CA TYR A 89 15.47 -2.96 0.08
C TYR A 89 14.98 -2.54 -1.32
N ASN A 90 15.91 -2.26 -2.24
CA ASN A 90 15.62 -2.15 -3.68
C ASN A 90 16.27 -3.31 -4.47
N PRO A 91 16.03 -4.59 -4.12
CA PRO A 91 16.52 -5.69 -4.94
C PRO A 91 15.78 -5.67 -6.29
N SER A 92 16.51 -5.87 -7.37
CA SER A 92 15.89 -6.17 -8.66
C SER A 92 14.97 -7.38 -8.52
N LEU A 93 13.87 -7.44 -9.28
CA LEU A 93 12.96 -8.60 -9.32
C LEU A 93 13.74 -9.92 -9.43
N LEU A 94 14.78 -9.91 -10.26
CA LEU A 94 15.69 -11.03 -10.45
C LEU A 94 16.44 -11.40 -9.16
N LYS A 95 16.92 -10.42 -8.39
CA LYS A 95 17.58 -10.66 -7.10
C LYS A 95 16.62 -11.20 -6.04
N ILE A 96 15.38 -10.71 -5.97
CA ILE A 96 14.35 -11.27 -5.08
C ILE A 96 14.12 -12.75 -5.41
N PHE A 97 13.98 -13.05 -6.71
CA PHE A 97 13.76 -14.40 -7.19
C PHE A 97 14.95 -15.32 -6.91
N ILE A 98 16.17 -14.89 -7.23
CA ILE A 98 17.40 -15.66 -6.98
C ILE A 98 17.58 -15.92 -5.48
N ASP A 99 17.40 -14.90 -4.65
CA ASP A 99 17.55 -15.03 -3.19
C ASP A 99 16.50 -15.97 -2.58
N ALA A 100 15.29 -16.03 -3.15
CA ALA A 100 14.22 -16.92 -2.66
C ALA A 100 14.36 -18.37 -3.17
N VAL A 101 14.84 -18.56 -4.39
CA VAL A 101 15.06 -19.89 -4.97
C VAL A 101 16.36 -20.53 -4.46
N ASN A 102 17.33 -19.74 -4.00
CA ASN A 102 18.56 -20.26 -3.44
C ASN A 102 18.37 -20.78 -1.99
N PRO A 103 18.56 -22.09 -1.73
CA PRO A 103 18.37 -22.67 -0.39
C PRO A 103 19.34 -22.08 0.63
N LEU A 104 20.57 -21.78 0.23
CA LEU A 104 21.59 -21.25 1.14
C LEU A 104 21.27 -19.82 1.59
N SER A 105 20.62 -19.01 0.75
CA SER A 105 20.19 -17.67 1.18
C SER A 105 19.01 -17.70 2.13
N LEU A 106 18.08 -18.67 2.01
CA LEU A 106 16.99 -18.86 2.99
C LEU A 106 17.51 -19.25 4.38
N PHE A 107 18.57 -20.06 4.45
CA PHE A 107 19.17 -20.48 5.72
C PHE A 107 20.16 -19.44 6.29
N ARG A 108 20.83 -18.65 5.43
CA ARG A 108 21.87 -17.69 5.84
C ARG A 108 21.34 -16.27 6.11
N LYS A 109 20.34 -15.79 5.37
CA LYS A 109 19.63 -14.54 5.71
C LYS A 109 18.52 -14.90 6.69
N ARG A 110 18.59 -14.37 7.91
CA ARG A 110 17.40 -14.20 8.74
C ARG A 110 16.47 -13.23 8.01
N TYR A 111 15.66 -13.70 7.07
CA TYR A 111 14.43 -12.98 6.75
C TYR A 111 13.76 -12.72 8.10
N SER A 112 13.41 -11.47 8.40
CA SER A 112 12.97 -11.16 9.76
C SER A 112 11.80 -12.07 10.10
N LYS A 113 11.89 -12.85 11.19
CA LYS A 113 10.82 -13.75 11.62
C LYS A 113 9.48 -13.02 11.80
N ARG A 114 9.51 -11.69 11.92
CA ARG A 114 8.33 -10.81 11.95
C ARG A 114 7.68 -10.64 10.56
N LEU A 115 8.48 -10.43 9.50
CA LEU A 115 7.95 -10.16 8.17
C LEU A 115 7.36 -11.40 7.49
N TYR A 116 7.99 -12.58 7.69
CA TYR A 116 7.59 -13.83 7.04
C TYR A 116 7.09 -14.90 8.02
N LYS A 117 6.48 -14.48 9.14
CA LYS A 117 6.09 -15.40 10.23
C LYS A 117 5.16 -16.51 9.72
N GLY A 118 4.23 -16.18 8.82
CA GLY A 118 3.27 -17.12 8.24
C GLY A 118 3.95 -18.11 7.31
N GLU A 119 4.79 -17.61 6.41
CA GLU A 119 5.54 -18.36 5.40
C GLU A 119 6.51 -19.31 6.08
N TYR A 120 7.20 -18.89 7.15
CA TYR A 120 8.04 -19.78 7.96
C TYR A 120 7.25 -20.92 8.61
N GLY A 121 6.05 -20.63 9.14
CA GLY A 121 5.17 -21.62 9.75
C GLY A 121 4.71 -22.67 8.73
N ILE A 122 4.28 -22.23 7.55
CA ILE A 122 3.87 -23.11 6.44
C ILE A 122 5.07 -23.89 5.89
N SER A 123 6.20 -23.22 5.67
CA SER A 123 7.45 -23.83 5.16
C SER A 123 7.91 -24.98 6.04
N PHE A 124 7.88 -24.81 7.36
CA PHE A 124 8.28 -25.85 8.30
C PHE A 124 7.34 -27.07 8.26
N LYS A 125 6.03 -26.83 8.11
CA LYS A 125 5.04 -27.91 7.93
C LYS A 125 5.27 -28.68 6.63
N ILE A 126 5.53 -27.97 5.53
CA ILE A 126 5.82 -28.60 4.22
C ILE A 126 7.11 -29.41 4.28
N LEU A 127 8.17 -28.86 4.87
CA LEU A 127 9.45 -29.56 4.99
C LEU A 127 9.34 -30.82 5.85
N LYS A 128 8.56 -30.77 6.94
CA LYS A 128 8.25 -31.97 7.74
C LYS A 128 7.47 -32.99 6.93
N ALA A 129 6.45 -32.56 6.21
CA ALA A 129 5.65 -33.45 5.37
C ALA A 129 6.49 -34.10 4.27
N SER A 130 7.37 -33.34 3.61
CA SER A 130 8.24 -33.88 2.55
C SER A 130 9.23 -34.91 3.08
N ILE A 131 9.78 -34.71 4.29
CA ILE A 131 10.64 -35.71 4.95
C ILE A 131 9.86 -37.00 5.25
N VAL A 132 8.64 -36.89 5.78
CA VAL A 132 7.82 -38.06 6.11
C VAL A 132 7.43 -38.84 4.85
N ILE A 133 6.97 -38.12 3.82
CA ILE A 133 6.58 -38.73 2.54
C ILE A 133 7.79 -39.37 1.87
N SER A 134 8.94 -38.70 1.86
CA SER A 134 10.15 -39.23 1.23
C SER A 134 10.68 -40.47 1.95
N ALA A 135 10.66 -40.49 3.29
CA ALA A 135 11.01 -41.67 4.07
C ALA A 135 10.08 -42.85 3.80
N ALA A 136 8.76 -42.60 3.75
CA ALA A 136 7.78 -43.64 3.43
C ALA A 136 8.01 -44.20 2.02
N VAL A 137 8.15 -43.33 1.02
CA VAL A 137 8.39 -43.76 -0.37
C VAL A 137 9.69 -44.55 -0.48
N PHE A 138 10.77 -44.10 0.17
CA PHE A 138 12.03 -44.85 0.18
C PHE A 138 11.90 -46.24 0.79
N LEU A 139 11.17 -46.37 1.91
CA LEU A 139 10.96 -47.67 2.55
C LEU A 139 10.16 -48.64 1.67
N PHE A 140 9.19 -48.14 0.89
CA PHE A 140 8.35 -48.99 0.05
C PHE A 140 8.91 -49.26 -1.34
N THR A 141 9.66 -48.32 -1.94
CA THR A 141 10.15 -48.46 -3.32
C THR A 141 11.66 -48.71 -3.40
N GLY A 142 12.43 -48.38 -2.37
CA GLY A 142 13.90 -48.42 -2.40
C GLY A 142 14.54 -47.41 -3.37
N ASP A 143 13.76 -46.52 -4.00
CA ASP A 143 14.24 -45.63 -5.06
C ASP A 143 14.66 -44.27 -4.50
N ALA A 144 15.98 -44.03 -4.49
CA ALA A 144 16.56 -42.76 -4.07
C ALA A 144 16.20 -41.59 -5.02
N ALA A 145 15.87 -41.85 -6.29
CA ALA A 145 15.47 -40.80 -7.22
C ALA A 145 14.15 -40.16 -6.81
N ASN A 146 13.16 -40.96 -6.39
CA ASN A 146 11.88 -40.45 -5.89
C ASN A 146 12.03 -39.61 -4.63
N VAL A 147 12.95 -39.99 -3.74
CA VAL A 147 13.29 -39.21 -2.54
C VAL A 147 13.79 -37.82 -2.93
N ILE A 148 14.73 -37.74 -3.88
CA ILE A 148 15.27 -36.46 -4.37
C ILE A 148 14.17 -35.60 -5.00
N SER A 149 13.31 -36.19 -5.84
CA SER A 149 12.17 -35.52 -6.46
C SER A 149 11.22 -34.91 -5.43
N ILE A 150 10.87 -35.64 -4.36
CA ILE A 150 10.02 -35.15 -3.27
C ILE A 150 10.68 -34.01 -2.52
N PHE A 151 12.00 -34.06 -2.30
CA PHE A 151 12.73 -32.95 -1.66
C PHE A 151 12.75 -31.69 -2.52
N ILE A 152 12.92 -31.81 -3.85
CA ILE A 152 12.84 -30.67 -4.78
C ILE A 152 11.47 -29.99 -4.67
N LEU A 153 10.39 -30.78 -4.71
CA LEU A 153 9.02 -30.26 -4.63
C LEU A 153 8.65 -29.76 -3.23
N GLY A 154 9.28 -30.31 -2.19
CA GLY A 154 9.09 -29.92 -0.80
C GLY A 154 9.90 -28.70 -0.37
N TYR A 155 10.71 -28.16 -1.26
CA TYR A 155 11.50 -26.97 -0.98
C TYR A 155 10.60 -25.71 -0.89
N PRO A 156 10.64 -24.94 0.20
CA PRO A 156 9.71 -23.84 0.43
C PRO A 156 10.04 -22.53 -0.30
N GLY A 157 11.10 -22.48 -1.12
CA GLY A 157 11.58 -21.22 -1.71
C GLY A 157 10.54 -20.46 -2.54
N ILE A 158 9.58 -21.17 -3.14
CA ILE A 158 8.47 -20.58 -3.90
C ILE A 158 7.62 -19.65 -3.04
N LEU A 159 7.39 -19.97 -1.75
CA LEU A 159 6.60 -19.12 -0.84
C LEU A 159 7.29 -17.78 -0.60
N PHE A 160 8.58 -17.80 -0.30
CA PHE A 160 9.36 -16.58 -0.09
C PHE A 160 9.49 -15.75 -1.37
N ALA A 161 9.56 -16.41 -2.53
CA ALA A 161 9.59 -15.73 -3.82
C ALA A 161 8.28 -14.98 -4.07
N LEU A 162 7.14 -15.65 -3.87
CA LEU A 162 5.82 -15.07 -4.07
C LEU A 162 5.55 -13.91 -3.10
N ALA A 163 5.88 -14.07 -1.82
CA ALA A 163 5.74 -13.02 -0.81
C ALA A 163 6.64 -11.80 -1.11
N GLY A 164 7.88 -12.02 -1.54
CA GLY A 164 8.77 -10.92 -1.95
C GLY A 164 8.26 -10.18 -3.19
N LEU A 165 7.76 -10.92 -4.18
CA LEU A 165 7.19 -10.34 -5.41
C LEU A 165 5.88 -9.60 -5.16
N SER A 166 5.01 -10.13 -4.30
CA SER A 166 3.74 -9.48 -3.94
C SER A 166 4.02 -8.13 -3.27
N CYS A 167 4.97 -8.07 -2.31
CA CYS A 167 5.41 -6.83 -1.66
C CYS A 167 6.01 -5.81 -2.66
N TYR A 168 6.77 -6.30 -3.66
CA TYR A 168 7.29 -5.44 -4.72
C TYR A 168 6.15 -4.83 -5.56
N TYR A 169 5.17 -5.64 -6.00
CA TYR A 169 4.10 -5.17 -6.87
C TYR A 169 3.18 -4.15 -6.18
N ILE A 170 2.81 -4.37 -4.92
CA ILE A 170 2.01 -3.40 -4.16
C ILE A 170 2.77 -2.11 -3.90
N SER A 171 4.04 -2.17 -3.49
CA SER A 171 4.87 -0.97 -3.26
C SER A 171 5.07 -0.17 -4.55
N ALA A 172 5.33 -0.86 -5.66
CA ALA A 172 5.42 -0.23 -6.98
C ALA A 172 4.10 0.46 -7.36
N LYS A 173 2.96 -0.16 -7.04
CA LYS A 173 1.64 0.40 -7.30
C LYS A 173 1.35 1.63 -6.43
N LEU A 174 1.62 1.58 -5.14
CA LEU A 174 1.46 2.71 -4.21
C LEU A 174 2.34 3.89 -4.61
N SER A 175 3.59 3.63 -5.02
CA SER A 175 4.52 4.67 -5.48
C SER A 175 4.05 5.41 -6.74
N ARG A 176 3.14 4.82 -7.52
CA ARG A 176 2.49 5.52 -8.64
C ARG A 176 1.49 6.55 -8.12
N TYR A 177 0.79 6.27 -7.02
CA TYR A 177 -0.15 7.21 -6.41
C TYR A 177 0.49 8.19 -5.41
N GLU A 178 1.82 8.36 -5.47
CA GLU A 178 2.60 9.23 -4.58
C GLU A 178 2.50 8.82 -3.10
N ILE A 179 2.22 7.53 -2.84
CA ILE A 179 2.24 6.93 -1.51
C ILE A 179 3.54 6.13 -1.37
N TYR A 180 4.38 6.51 -0.42
CA TYR A 180 5.70 5.92 -0.21
C TYR A 180 5.72 5.00 1.01
N VAL A 181 6.13 3.76 0.81
CA VAL A 181 6.24 2.73 1.84
C VAL A 181 7.71 2.59 2.25
N LYS A 182 7.98 2.63 3.56
CA LYS A 182 9.33 2.50 4.12
C LYS A 182 9.81 1.06 4.15
N ASP A 183 8.93 0.16 4.58
CA ASP A 183 9.26 -1.24 4.87
C ASP A 183 8.06 -2.15 4.62
N ASN A 184 8.35 -3.41 4.25
CA ASN A 184 7.31 -4.41 4.01
C ASN A 184 6.56 -4.81 5.31
N THR A 185 7.13 -4.56 6.49
CA THR A 185 6.47 -4.87 7.77
C THR A 185 5.24 -3.99 7.98
N SER A 186 5.35 -2.70 7.64
CA SER A 186 4.25 -1.74 7.63
C SER A 186 3.13 -2.16 6.68
N LEU A 187 3.48 -2.75 5.53
CA LEU A 187 2.51 -3.29 4.58
C LEU A 187 1.68 -4.44 5.17
N ASN A 188 2.34 -5.39 5.83
CA ASN A 188 1.65 -6.51 6.45
C ASN A 188 0.74 -6.06 7.60
N GLN A 189 1.14 -5.06 8.37
CA GLN A 189 0.32 -4.47 9.44
C GLN A 189 -0.94 -3.78 8.88
N LEU A 190 -0.84 -3.12 7.72
CA LEU A 190 -1.98 -2.53 7.03
C LEU A 190 -3.02 -3.57 6.58
N CYS A 191 -2.64 -4.84 6.45
CA CYS A 191 -3.53 -5.92 6.03
C CYS A 191 -4.42 -6.47 7.16
N SER A 192 -4.26 -6.00 8.40
CA SER A 192 -4.96 -6.51 9.59
C SER A 192 -5.34 -5.39 10.58
N ILE A 193 -5.87 -4.27 10.10
CA ILE A 193 -6.20 -3.12 10.96
C ILE A 193 -7.28 -3.49 11.98
N ASN A 194 -6.95 -3.35 13.27
CA ASN A 194 -7.90 -3.48 14.37
C ASN A 194 -8.36 -2.12 14.89
N ALA A 195 -7.45 -1.16 14.94
CA ALA A 195 -7.73 0.19 15.39
C ALA A 195 -6.93 1.21 14.59
N LEU A 196 -7.54 2.37 14.36
CA LEU A 196 -6.93 3.50 13.67
C LEU A 196 -6.96 4.72 14.59
N LEU A 197 -5.78 5.25 14.87
CA LEU A 197 -5.57 6.39 15.75
C LEU A 197 -5.22 7.60 14.88
N ILE A 198 -5.80 8.76 15.15
CA ILE A 198 -5.54 10.00 14.40
C ILE A 198 -5.05 11.06 15.39
N GLU A 199 -3.85 11.59 15.20
CA GLU A 199 -3.39 12.72 16.04
C GLU A 199 -4.25 13.97 15.79
N GLU A 200 -4.54 14.72 16.85
CA GLU A 200 -5.24 16.01 16.77
C GLU A 200 -4.57 17.00 15.78
N GLU A 201 -3.26 16.88 15.59
CA GLU A 201 -2.45 17.73 14.71
C GLU A 201 -2.84 17.59 13.24
N VAL A 202 -3.42 16.44 12.86
CA VAL A 202 -4.01 16.21 11.53
C VAL A 202 -5.14 17.20 11.26
N PHE A 203 -5.88 17.63 12.28
CA PHE A 203 -6.98 18.58 12.14
C PHE A 203 -6.53 20.06 12.31
N LYS A 204 -5.34 20.30 12.91
CA LYS A 204 -4.83 21.66 13.16
C LYS A 204 -4.62 22.48 11.89
N SER A 205 -4.33 21.85 10.74
CA SER A 205 -4.21 22.54 9.44
C SER A 205 -5.45 23.34 9.08
N GLU A 206 -6.60 22.72 9.25
CA GLU A 206 -7.89 23.29 8.86
C GLU A 206 -8.34 24.36 9.85
N LEU A 207 -7.90 24.19 11.09
CA LEU A 207 -8.20 25.09 12.19
C LEU A 207 -7.37 26.37 12.16
N LYS A 208 -6.16 26.39 11.56
CA LYS A 208 -5.34 27.62 11.44
C LYS A 208 -6.04 28.77 10.68
N ASN A 209 -7.03 28.45 9.83
CA ASN A 209 -7.83 29.48 9.14
C ASN A 209 -8.72 30.27 10.11
N TYR A 210 -8.96 29.72 11.29
CA TYR A 210 -9.66 30.36 12.38
C TYR A 210 -8.62 30.63 13.48
N ASN A 211 -8.44 31.87 13.92
CA ASN A 211 -7.54 32.22 15.05
C ASN A 211 -8.05 31.66 16.41
N THR A 212 -8.71 30.50 16.40
CA THR A 212 -9.51 29.93 17.48
C THR A 212 -8.87 28.70 18.12
N TYR A 213 -7.78 28.16 17.58
CA TYR A 213 -7.16 26.96 18.16
C TYR A 213 -6.50 27.24 19.53
N ASP A 214 -6.09 28.49 19.79
CA ASP A 214 -5.60 28.95 21.09
C ASP A 214 -6.70 29.54 21.99
N LEU A 215 -7.95 29.58 21.53
CA LEU A 215 -9.06 30.03 22.36
C LEU A 215 -9.54 28.85 23.20
N ASN A 216 -9.40 28.98 24.52
CA ASN A 216 -9.98 28.07 25.51
C ASN A 216 -11.52 28.26 25.50
N LEU A 217 -12.18 27.71 24.48
CA LEU A 217 -13.62 27.79 24.29
C LEU A 217 -14.29 26.67 25.07
N ASP A 218 -15.32 27.01 25.84
CA ASP A 218 -16.22 26.00 26.40
C ASP A 218 -17.08 25.34 25.30
N LYS A 219 -17.70 24.20 25.62
CA LYS A 219 -18.53 23.43 24.69
C LYS A 219 -19.67 24.26 24.09
N TYR A 220 -20.25 25.15 24.88
CA TYR A 220 -21.38 25.99 24.46
C TYR A 220 -20.95 27.07 23.47
N ALA A 221 -19.78 27.68 23.69
CA ALA A 221 -19.17 28.66 22.81
C ALA A 221 -18.83 28.05 21.45
N VAL A 222 -18.27 26.83 21.41
CA VAL A 222 -18.03 26.11 20.15
C VAL A 222 -19.34 25.87 19.40
N GLN A 223 -20.36 25.33 20.07
CA GLN A 223 -21.68 25.10 19.45
C GLN A 223 -22.32 26.38 18.92
N LYS A 224 -22.28 27.46 19.71
CA LYS A 224 -22.79 28.77 19.32
C LYS A 224 -22.06 29.30 18.08
N LEU A 225 -20.74 29.19 18.04
CA LEU A 225 -19.94 29.63 16.89
C LEU A 225 -20.23 28.81 15.63
N VAL A 226 -20.49 27.51 15.76
CA VAL A 226 -20.94 26.67 14.63
C VAL A 226 -22.33 27.08 14.16
N MET A 227 -23.29 27.24 15.07
CA MET A 227 -24.67 27.66 14.74
C MET A 227 -24.71 29.03 14.06
N LEU A 228 -23.87 29.96 14.53
CA LEU A 228 -23.72 31.28 13.92
C LEU A 228 -22.92 31.26 12.60
N GLY A 229 -22.47 30.09 12.16
CA GLY A 229 -21.69 29.91 10.94
C GLY A 229 -20.28 30.51 10.98
N LYS A 230 -19.78 30.85 12.18
CA LYS A 230 -18.44 31.41 12.39
C LYS A 230 -17.35 30.34 12.46
N LEU A 231 -17.70 29.10 12.83
CA LEU A 231 -16.86 27.90 12.71
C LEU A 231 -17.53 26.96 11.70
N ARG A 232 -17.12 27.02 10.43
CA ARG A 232 -17.57 26.12 9.36
C ARG A 232 -16.40 25.29 8.83
N ASN A 233 -16.66 24.07 8.38
CA ASN A 233 -15.64 23.18 7.79
C ASN A 233 -14.47 22.91 8.77
N LEU A 234 -14.79 22.45 9.98
CA LEU A 234 -13.78 22.04 10.98
C LEU A 234 -13.02 20.77 10.56
N VAL A 235 -13.63 20.02 9.66
CA VAL A 235 -13.09 18.82 9.03
C VAL A 235 -13.32 18.96 7.53
N SER A 236 -12.32 18.61 6.72
CA SER A 236 -12.48 18.57 5.26
C SER A 236 -13.44 17.48 4.85
N LYS A 237 -14.15 17.74 3.76
CA LYS A 237 -14.99 16.72 3.10
C LYS A 237 -14.19 15.47 2.76
N ASP A 238 -12.92 15.63 2.38
CA ASP A 238 -12.04 14.51 2.04
C ASP A 238 -11.76 13.63 3.26
N MET A 239 -11.52 14.22 4.43
CA MET A 239 -11.36 13.48 5.68
C MET A 239 -12.67 12.79 6.12
N GLU A 240 -13.80 13.49 6.04
CA GLU A 240 -15.12 12.90 6.33
C GLU A 240 -15.42 11.70 5.43
N LEU A 241 -15.19 11.84 4.13
CA LEU A 241 -15.31 10.76 3.15
C LEU A 241 -14.31 9.63 3.43
N ALA A 242 -13.08 9.95 3.82
CA ALA A 242 -12.07 8.96 4.16
C ALA A 242 -12.49 8.12 5.38
N VAL A 243 -12.94 8.76 6.46
CA VAL A 243 -13.43 8.08 7.68
C VAL A 243 -14.62 7.18 7.36
N ASN A 244 -15.60 7.68 6.61
CA ASN A 244 -16.75 6.88 6.21
C ASN A 244 -16.35 5.67 5.33
N LYS A 245 -15.43 5.86 4.38
CA LYS A 245 -14.89 4.74 3.58
C LYS A 245 -14.10 3.75 4.43
N MET A 246 -13.33 4.20 5.42
CA MET A 246 -12.62 3.30 6.35
C MET A 246 -13.59 2.45 7.18
N ARG A 247 -14.71 3.03 7.61
CA ARG A 247 -15.79 2.27 8.28
C ARG A 247 -16.45 1.24 7.36
N MET A 248 -16.72 1.61 6.11
CA MET A 248 -17.23 0.65 5.12
C MET A 248 -16.27 -0.51 4.84
N LEU A 249 -14.97 -0.34 5.11
CA LEU A 249 -13.96 -1.41 5.05
C LEU A 249 -13.91 -2.28 6.31
N GLY A 250 -14.76 -2.01 7.31
CA GLY A 250 -14.86 -2.78 8.56
C GLY A 250 -14.03 -2.21 9.72
N ILE A 251 -13.43 -1.03 9.57
CA ILE A 251 -12.63 -0.39 10.63
C ILE A 251 -13.56 0.45 11.51
N ASN A 252 -14.03 -0.16 12.59
CA ASN A 252 -14.97 0.49 13.51
C ASN A 252 -14.27 1.25 14.64
N ASN A 253 -13.08 0.81 15.03
CA ASN A 253 -12.33 1.37 16.15
C ASN A 253 -11.44 2.51 15.65
N ILE A 254 -12.03 3.70 15.46
CA ILE A 254 -11.30 4.90 15.04
C ILE A 254 -11.31 5.93 16.17
N PHE A 255 -10.13 6.37 16.58
CA PHE A 255 -9.94 7.27 17.71
C PHE A 255 -9.12 8.50 17.34
N ILE A 256 -9.40 9.63 17.99
CA ILE A 256 -8.55 10.80 17.99
C ILE A 256 -7.65 10.77 19.23
N ILE A 257 -6.35 10.96 19.04
CA ILE A 257 -5.41 11.22 20.12
C ILE A 257 -5.31 12.73 20.30
N GLY A 258 -5.83 13.26 21.41
CA GLY A 258 -5.86 14.70 21.65
C GLY A 258 -6.17 15.05 23.09
N ASP A 259 -6.24 16.34 23.41
CA ASP A 259 -6.66 16.80 24.73
C ASP A 259 -8.19 16.69 24.88
N SER A 260 -8.66 15.81 25.77
CA SER A 260 -10.09 15.63 26.05
C SER A 260 -10.78 16.89 26.59
N ARG A 261 -10.00 17.83 27.14
CA ARG A 261 -10.52 19.11 27.64
C ARG A 261 -10.75 20.11 26.51
N ASN A 262 -10.20 19.87 25.32
CA ASN A 262 -10.36 20.74 24.17
C ASN A 262 -11.75 20.55 23.54
N SER A 263 -12.64 21.53 23.70
CA SER A 263 -14.00 21.51 23.16
C SER A 263 -14.05 21.35 21.63
N ILE A 264 -13.02 21.79 20.90
CA ILE A 264 -12.95 21.63 19.44
C ILE A 264 -12.65 20.17 19.08
N VAL A 265 -11.73 19.52 19.79
CA VAL A 265 -11.42 18.09 19.58
C VAL A 265 -12.64 17.24 19.89
N ASN A 266 -13.34 17.53 20.99
CA ASN A 266 -14.61 16.89 21.32
C ASN A 266 -15.68 17.06 20.23
N TYR A 267 -15.74 18.24 19.63
CA TYR A 267 -16.70 18.52 18.56
C TYR A 267 -16.34 17.79 17.25
N ILE A 268 -15.06 17.73 16.89
CA ILE A 268 -14.58 16.96 15.72
C ILE A 268 -14.85 15.47 15.92
N ALA A 269 -14.55 14.94 17.11
CA ALA A 269 -14.83 13.57 17.46
C ALA A 269 -16.33 13.26 17.36
N TYR A 270 -17.20 14.16 17.84
CA TYR A 270 -18.64 14.01 17.67
C TYR A 270 -19.08 14.01 16.20
N LEU A 271 -18.57 14.93 15.38
CA LEU A 271 -18.92 15.03 13.95
C LEU A 271 -18.54 13.78 13.15
N LEU A 272 -17.35 13.23 13.43
CA LEU A 272 -16.84 12.04 12.76
C LEU A 272 -17.21 10.74 13.50
N GLU A 273 -17.98 10.85 14.59
CA GLU A 273 -18.36 9.76 15.49
C GLU A 273 -17.15 8.94 16.00
N LEU A 274 -16.03 9.61 16.29
CA LEU A 274 -14.77 9.00 16.74
C LEU A 274 -14.71 8.92 18.27
N GLY A 275 -14.01 7.91 18.78
CA GLY A 275 -13.60 7.90 20.17
C GLY A 275 -12.46 8.91 20.42
N ILE A 276 -12.26 9.30 21.68
CA ILE A 276 -11.15 10.19 22.07
C ILE A 276 -10.28 9.45 23.06
N LEU A 277 -8.97 9.45 22.81
CA LEU A 277 -7.95 8.98 23.74
C LEU A 277 -7.21 10.19 24.26
N ASP A 278 -7.30 10.43 25.57
CA ASP A 278 -6.74 11.62 26.20
C ASP A 278 -5.21 11.50 26.31
N LYS A 279 -4.49 12.39 25.62
CA LYS A 279 -3.03 12.44 25.66
C LYS A 279 -2.49 12.71 27.08
N ASN A 280 -3.25 13.40 27.92
CA ASN A 280 -2.84 13.81 29.26
C ASN A 280 -3.16 12.78 30.35
N ASN A 281 -4.04 11.82 30.08
CA ASN A 281 -4.47 10.79 31.04
C ASN A 281 -4.61 9.44 30.33
N SER A 282 -3.86 8.43 30.78
CA SER A 282 -4.13 7.02 30.47
C SER A 282 -4.04 6.60 28.98
N TYR A 283 -3.56 7.44 28.06
CA TYR A 283 -3.38 7.08 26.65
C TYR A 283 -2.60 5.77 26.46
N GLU A 284 -1.50 5.59 27.18
CA GLU A 284 -0.68 4.37 27.03
C GLU A 284 -1.43 3.11 27.46
N ASP A 285 -2.20 3.16 28.55
CA ASP A 285 -2.91 2.00 29.06
C ASP A 285 -4.13 1.65 28.19
N GLU A 286 -4.83 2.66 27.67
CA GLU A 286 -5.94 2.43 26.73
C GLU A 286 -5.45 1.91 25.37
N VAL A 287 -4.35 2.46 24.84
CA VAL A 287 -3.73 1.92 23.61
C VAL A 287 -3.17 0.52 23.86
N ARG A 288 -2.60 0.23 25.04
CA ARG A 288 -2.22 -1.15 25.42
C ARG A 288 -3.42 -2.07 25.50
N MET A 289 -4.59 -1.61 25.97
CA MET A 289 -5.80 -2.43 25.98
C MET A 289 -6.34 -2.68 24.58
N ILE A 290 -6.26 -1.68 23.69
CA ILE A 290 -6.69 -1.78 22.29
C ILE A 290 -5.74 -2.69 21.48
N ALA A 291 -4.43 -2.53 21.68
CA ALA A 291 -3.39 -3.33 21.04
C ALA A 291 -3.27 -4.74 21.65
N GLY A 292 -3.40 -4.86 22.97
CA GLY A 292 -3.26 -6.10 23.73
C GLY A 292 -4.46 -7.06 23.63
N LYS A 293 -5.63 -6.59 23.16
CA LYS A 293 -6.80 -7.44 22.92
C LYS A 293 -6.76 -8.25 21.62
N SER A 294 -5.77 -8.05 20.75
CA SER A 294 -5.72 -8.76 19.46
C SER A 294 -4.32 -9.31 19.19
N GLU A 295 -4.13 -10.60 19.41
CA GLU A 295 -2.92 -11.32 18.94
C GLU A 295 -2.77 -11.29 17.40
N SER A 296 -3.76 -10.75 16.67
CA SER A 296 -3.84 -10.79 15.19
C SER A 296 -4.11 -9.44 14.51
N GLY A 297 -4.32 -8.36 15.26
CA GLY A 297 -4.81 -7.08 14.75
C GLY A 297 -3.85 -5.94 15.01
N SER A 298 -3.61 -5.11 14.00
CA SER A 298 -2.63 -4.03 14.00
C SER A 298 -3.26 -2.68 14.36
N THR A 299 -2.55 -1.91 15.17
CA THR A 299 -2.91 -0.54 15.52
C THR A 299 -2.14 0.43 14.64
N ILE A 300 -2.85 1.27 13.88
CA ILE A 300 -2.25 2.20 12.92
C ILE A 300 -2.48 3.63 13.36
N LEU A 301 -1.41 4.42 13.37
CA LEU A 301 -1.47 5.84 13.68
C LEU A 301 -1.42 6.68 12.41
N ILE A 302 -2.28 7.69 12.31
CA ILE A 302 -2.21 8.78 11.34
C ILE A 302 -1.68 10.02 12.06
N ALA A 303 -0.52 10.51 11.61
CA ALA A 303 0.19 11.62 12.22
C ALA A 303 0.46 12.72 11.20
N ALA A 304 0.47 13.97 11.66
CA ALA A 304 0.79 15.14 10.84
C ALA A 304 1.60 16.15 11.66
N ASP A 305 2.93 15.97 11.69
CA ASP A 305 3.84 16.89 12.40
C ASP A 305 5.19 17.06 11.67
N LYS A 306 5.67 18.30 11.58
CA LYS A 306 7.02 18.61 11.09
C LYS A 306 8.10 17.87 11.88
N LEU A 307 7.90 17.70 13.19
CA LEU A 307 8.86 17.10 14.13
C LEU A 307 8.57 15.63 14.45
N PHE A 308 7.89 14.89 13.55
CA PHE A 308 7.65 13.47 13.78
C PHE A 308 8.96 12.67 13.95
N GLU A 309 9.33 12.38 15.19
CA GLU A 309 10.39 11.44 15.59
C GLU A 309 9.75 10.07 15.83
N GLY A 310 9.67 9.27 14.76
CA GLY A 310 9.01 7.98 14.75
C GLY A 310 9.52 7.00 15.80
N ASN A 311 8.56 6.31 16.43
CA ASN A 311 8.67 5.24 17.43
C ASN A 311 8.83 5.67 18.91
N LEU A 312 9.50 6.78 19.22
CA LEU A 312 9.69 7.19 20.63
C LEU A 312 8.40 7.71 21.29
N LYS A 313 7.52 8.35 20.51
CA LYS A 313 6.27 8.96 21.02
C LYS A 313 5.13 7.96 21.22
N TYR A 314 5.17 6.79 20.56
CA TYR A 314 4.06 5.82 20.52
C TYR A 314 4.52 4.35 20.49
N PRO A 315 4.91 3.77 21.63
CA PRO A 315 5.54 2.45 21.69
C PRO A 315 4.62 1.25 21.35
N HIS A 316 3.30 1.45 21.40
CA HIS A 316 2.27 0.40 21.17
C HIS A 316 1.60 0.47 19.81
N VAL A 317 2.10 1.34 18.92
CA VAL A 317 1.60 1.47 17.55
C VAL A 317 2.42 0.57 16.63
N ASP A 318 1.73 -0.21 15.80
CA ASP A 318 2.37 -1.14 14.89
C ASP A 318 2.96 -0.43 13.68
N SER A 319 2.18 0.48 13.07
CA SER A 319 2.57 1.23 11.88
C SER A 319 2.05 2.66 11.92
N VAL A 320 2.72 3.54 11.19
CA VAL A 320 2.37 4.96 11.11
C VAL A 320 2.19 5.39 9.65
N ILE A 321 1.10 6.09 9.39
CA ILE A 321 0.80 6.84 8.17
C ILE A 321 1.11 8.31 8.45
N TYR A 322 2.18 8.80 7.86
CA TYR A 322 2.61 10.18 7.99
C TYR A 322 2.05 11.04 6.85
N LEU A 323 1.30 12.07 7.23
CA LEU A 323 0.73 13.07 6.34
C LEU A 323 1.67 14.28 6.25
N TYR A 324 2.41 14.40 5.16
CA TYR A 324 3.34 15.52 4.96
C TYR A 324 2.70 16.66 4.15
N ARG A 325 3.13 17.90 4.39
CA ARG A 325 2.74 19.05 3.56
C ARG A 325 3.81 19.34 2.51
N ASN A 326 3.43 20.08 1.47
CA ASN A 326 4.32 20.44 0.37
C ASN A 326 5.63 21.06 0.89
N GLY A 327 6.77 20.46 0.52
CA GLY A 327 8.10 20.91 0.92
C GLY A 327 8.59 20.42 2.29
N GLU A 328 7.84 19.57 3.00
CA GLU A 328 8.22 19.05 4.34
C GLU A 328 8.83 17.63 4.31
N MET A 329 8.99 17.04 3.13
CA MET A 329 9.47 15.67 2.98
C MET A 329 10.83 15.62 2.31
N ASP A 330 11.88 15.70 3.13
CA ASP A 330 13.25 15.43 2.70
C ASP A 330 13.60 13.93 2.76
N THR A 331 12.95 13.17 3.68
CA THR A 331 13.13 11.73 3.88
C THR A 331 11.83 11.01 4.29
N VAL A 332 11.77 9.68 4.11
CA VAL A 332 10.65 8.82 4.51
C VAL A 332 10.70 8.65 6.03
N LYS A 333 9.72 9.23 6.73
CA LYS A 333 9.71 9.30 8.20
C LYS A 333 9.01 8.09 8.83
N ALA A 334 7.91 7.65 8.23
CA ALA A 334 7.03 6.62 8.78
C ALA A 334 6.87 5.42 7.83
N GLY A 335 6.14 4.39 8.29
CA GLY A 335 5.83 3.19 7.51
C GLY A 335 5.17 3.51 6.17
N PHE A 336 4.22 4.44 6.19
CA PHE A 336 3.58 5.03 5.00
C PHE A 336 3.72 6.54 5.04
N ASN A 337 3.94 7.15 3.87
CA ASN A 337 4.13 8.59 3.73
C ASN A 337 3.30 9.05 2.54
N LEU A 338 2.45 10.04 2.79
CA LEU A 338 1.38 10.46 1.92
C LEU A 338 1.21 11.97 2.07
N GLN A 339 0.92 12.68 0.99
CA GLN A 339 0.66 14.10 1.07
C GLN A 339 -0.66 14.38 1.81
N TYR A 340 -0.71 15.43 2.63
CA TYR A 340 -1.93 15.78 3.37
C TYR A 340 -3.15 16.03 2.47
N SER A 341 -2.95 16.51 1.24
CA SER A 341 -4.05 16.72 0.27
C SER A 341 -4.66 15.42 -0.27
N ASP A 342 -4.04 14.29 0.00
CA ASP A 342 -4.37 12.98 -0.57
C ASP A 342 -4.96 12.03 0.49
N VAL A 343 -5.46 12.58 1.62
CA VAL A 343 -6.08 11.80 2.71
C VAL A 343 -7.23 10.92 2.22
N ASP A 344 -7.93 11.34 1.17
CA ASP A 344 -8.98 10.58 0.49
C ASP A 344 -8.48 9.25 -0.13
N LYS A 345 -7.17 9.10 -0.34
CA LYS A 345 -6.53 7.87 -0.86
C LYS A 345 -6.23 6.83 0.22
N ILE A 346 -6.27 7.19 1.51
CA ILE A 346 -6.01 6.25 2.63
C ILE A 346 -6.94 5.02 2.57
N PRO A 347 -8.27 5.16 2.38
CA PRO A 347 -9.15 4.01 2.25
C PRO A 347 -8.78 3.11 1.06
N SER A 348 -8.43 3.70 -0.09
CA SER A 348 -8.02 2.94 -1.29
C SER A 348 -6.68 2.22 -1.08
N MET A 349 -5.77 2.81 -0.29
CA MET A 349 -4.54 2.17 0.16
C MET A 349 -4.82 0.96 1.06
N ILE A 350 -5.71 1.09 2.04
CA ILE A 350 -6.14 -0.01 2.92
C ILE A 350 -6.80 -1.13 2.11
N LYS A 351 -7.73 -0.77 1.20
CA LYS A 351 -8.39 -1.73 0.31
C LYS A 351 -7.39 -2.49 -0.56
N LEU A 352 -6.37 -1.80 -1.07
CA LEU A 352 -5.28 -2.44 -1.82
C LEU A 352 -4.47 -3.41 -0.94
N ALA A 353 -4.27 -3.10 0.35
CA ALA A 353 -3.59 -4.00 1.28
C ALA A 353 -4.42 -5.27 1.54
N TYR A 354 -5.74 -5.16 1.72
CA TYR A 354 -6.62 -6.33 1.83
C TYR A 354 -6.60 -7.19 0.56
N PHE A 355 -6.67 -6.55 -0.62
CA PHE A 355 -6.50 -7.25 -1.89
C PHE A 355 -5.14 -7.96 -1.99
N HIS A 356 -4.06 -7.29 -1.57
CA HIS A 356 -2.72 -7.89 -1.54
C HIS A 356 -2.68 -9.15 -0.67
N ARG A 357 -3.24 -9.09 0.54
CA ARG A 357 -3.32 -10.23 1.45
C ARG A 357 -4.08 -11.40 0.81
N GLU A 358 -5.24 -11.13 0.23
CA GLU A 358 -6.05 -12.15 -0.42
C GLU A 358 -5.28 -12.82 -1.57
N VAL A 359 -4.71 -12.02 -2.47
CA VAL A 359 -3.95 -12.52 -3.62
C VAL A 359 -2.71 -13.30 -3.17
N SER A 360 -1.96 -12.81 -2.16
CA SER A 360 -0.77 -13.50 -1.64
C SER A 360 -1.16 -14.89 -1.10
N ILE A 361 -2.15 -14.95 -0.22
CA ILE A 361 -2.64 -16.22 0.37
C ILE A 361 -3.14 -17.18 -0.72
N GLN A 362 -3.91 -16.71 -1.69
CA GLN A 362 -4.39 -17.55 -2.80
C GLN A 362 -3.22 -18.12 -3.60
N THR A 363 -2.24 -17.30 -3.97
CA THR A 363 -1.10 -17.75 -4.76
C THR A 363 -0.17 -18.69 -3.99
N GLU A 364 0.06 -18.44 -2.70
CA GLU A 364 0.83 -19.33 -1.83
C GLU A 364 0.14 -20.68 -1.67
N ASN A 365 -1.16 -20.70 -1.35
CA ASN A 365 -1.92 -21.94 -1.22
C ASN A 365 -1.93 -22.74 -2.53
N THR A 366 -2.05 -22.06 -3.67
CA THR A 366 -1.98 -22.69 -4.99
C THR A 366 -0.59 -23.28 -5.25
N ALA A 367 0.49 -22.57 -4.86
CA ALA A 367 1.86 -23.06 -4.96
C ALA A 367 2.04 -24.37 -4.21
N VAL A 368 1.58 -24.41 -2.96
CA VAL A 368 1.68 -25.58 -2.09
C VAL A 368 0.85 -26.73 -2.65
N ALA A 369 -0.38 -26.46 -3.08
CA ALA A 369 -1.25 -27.49 -3.66
C ALA A 369 -0.62 -28.13 -4.91
N LEU A 370 -0.05 -27.32 -5.81
CA LEU A 370 0.65 -27.83 -7.00
C LEU A 370 1.90 -28.63 -6.61
N ASN A 371 2.69 -28.18 -5.63
CA ASN A 371 3.84 -28.94 -5.16
C ASN A 371 3.43 -30.29 -4.53
N ILE A 372 2.36 -30.32 -3.73
CA ILE A 372 1.80 -31.57 -3.17
C ILE A 372 1.32 -32.49 -4.30
N PHE A 373 0.63 -31.96 -5.31
CA PHE A 373 0.22 -32.74 -6.47
C PHE A 373 1.42 -33.31 -7.23
N GLY A 374 2.48 -32.52 -7.40
CA GLY A 374 3.75 -32.99 -7.94
C GLY A 374 4.34 -34.13 -7.12
N MET A 375 4.34 -34.04 -5.78
CA MET A 375 4.85 -35.11 -4.91
C MET A 375 4.06 -36.41 -5.12
N LEU A 376 2.73 -36.32 -5.27
CA LEU A 376 1.89 -37.48 -5.57
C LEU A 376 2.23 -38.10 -6.94
N LEU A 377 2.53 -37.28 -7.95
CA LEU A 377 3.00 -37.80 -9.24
C LEU A 377 4.35 -38.51 -9.12
N VAL A 378 5.23 -38.07 -8.22
CA VAL A 378 6.48 -38.79 -7.92
C VAL A 378 6.18 -40.15 -7.28
N THR A 379 5.24 -40.24 -6.34
CA THR A 379 4.89 -41.54 -5.72
C THR A 379 4.28 -42.53 -6.72
N LEU A 380 3.70 -42.02 -7.82
CA LEU A 380 3.22 -42.80 -8.96
C LEU A 380 4.30 -43.05 -10.03
N ASN A 381 5.57 -42.76 -9.76
CA ASN A 381 6.69 -42.86 -10.70
C ASN A 381 6.52 -42.09 -12.01
N CYS A 382 5.69 -41.03 -12.02
CA CYS A 382 5.45 -40.20 -13.19
C CYS A 382 6.49 -39.08 -13.35
N LEU A 383 7.23 -38.73 -12.29
CA LEU A 383 8.20 -37.64 -12.28
C LEU A 383 9.58 -38.10 -11.80
N THR A 384 10.59 -37.93 -12.66
CA THR A 384 12.00 -38.08 -12.29
C THR A 384 12.52 -36.81 -11.60
N PRO A 385 13.73 -36.81 -11.00
CA PRO A 385 14.31 -35.62 -10.38
C PRO A 385 14.39 -34.42 -11.32
N LEU A 386 14.76 -34.66 -12.59
CA LEU A 386 14.84 -33.61 -13.60
C LEU A 386 13.46 -33.03 -13.91
N TYR A 387 12.45 -33.87 -14.11
CA TYR A 387 11.08 -33.40 -14.37
C TYR A 387 10.46 -32.72 -13.15
N SER A 388 10.81 -33.13 -11.93
CA SER A 388 10.40 -32.47 -10.69
C SER A 388 10.98 -31.06 -10.58
N GLY A 389 12.24 -30.87 -10.96
CA GLY A 389 12.86 -29.54 -11.05
C GLY A 389 12.17 -28.64 -12.07
N ILE A 390 11.88 -29.17 -13.27
CA ILE A 390 11.14 -28.44 -14.30
C ILE A 390 9.73 -28.09 -13.81
N TYR A 391 9.02 -29.03 -13.20
CA TYR A 391 7.68 -28.82 -12.63
C TYR A 391 7.70 -27.68 -11.60
N TYR A 392 8.66 -27.69 -10.68
CA TYR A 392 8.81 -26.65 -9.67
C TYR A 392 9.06 -25.26 -10.28
N ILE A 393 9.92 -25.17 -11.30
CA ILE A 393 10.21 -23.92 -12.01
C ILE A 393 8.97 -23.42 -12.75
N LEU A 394 8.25 -24.29 -13.45
CA LEU A 394 7.01 -23.95 -14.15
C LEU A 394 5.92 -23.48 -13.19
N ASN A 395 5.76 -24.15 -12.05
CA ASN A 395 4.84 -23.73 -10.99
C ASN A 395 5.19 -22.32 -10.49
N THR A 396 6.46 -22.08 -10.18
CA THR A 396 6.94 -20.76 -9.76
C THR A 396 6.63 -19.70 -10.82
N LEU A 397 6.99 -19.95 -12.09
CA LEU A 397 6.76 -19.02 -13.20
C LEU A 397 5.27 -18.73 -13.41
N PHE A 398 4.42 -19.75 -13.42
CA PHE A 398 2.97 -19.61 -13.55
C PHE A 398 2.39 -18.69 -12.46
N LEU A 399 2.80 -18.88 -11.21
CA LEU A 399 2.31 -18.07 -10.10
C LEU A 399 2.87 -16.65 -10.09
N THR A 400 4.12 -16.44 -10.51
CA THR A 400 4.66 -15.07 -10.69
C THR A 400 3.89 -14.29 -11.77
N LEU A 401 3.53 -14.95 -12.88
CA LEU A 401 2.70 -14.34 -13.93
C LEU A 401 1.29 -14.04 -13.43
N THR A 402 0.71 -14.96 -12.67
CA THR A 402 -0.61 -14.78 -12.04
C THR A 402 -0.61 -13.57 -11.11
N LEU A 403 0.39 -13.43 -10.23
CA LEU A 403 0.56 -12.26 -9.38
C LEU A 403 0.60 -10.98 -10.22
N LYS A 404 1.49 -10.91 -11.22
CA LYS A 404 1.64 -9.74 -12.09
C LYS A 404 0.32 -9.35 -12.76
N PHE A 405 -0.42 -10.32 -13.28
CA PHE A 405 -1.72 -10.09 -13.93
C PHE A 405 -2.75 -9.54 -12.94
N ARG A 406 -2.91 -10.16 -11.77
CA ARG A 406 -3.83 -9.73 -10.72
C ARG A 406 -3.54 -8.28 -10.29
N TYR A 407 -2.30 -7.93 -10.00
CA TYR A 407 -1.93 -6.56 -9.61
C TYR A 407 -2.13 -5.54 -10.74
N ASN A 408 -1.89 -5.90 -12.00
CA ASN A 408 -2.15 -5.01 -13.13
C ASN A 408 -3.65 -4.77 -13.35
N SER A 409 -4.49 -5.78 -13.11
CA SER A 409 -5.94 -5.70 -13.30
C SER A 409 -6.67 -4.88 -12.23
N TYR A 410 -6.11 -4.77 -11.02
CA TYR A 410 -6.76 -4.04 -9.93
C TYR A 410 -6.80 -2.53 -10.22
N LEU A 411 -7.96 -1.89 -10.06
CA LEU A 411 -8.11 -0.44 -10.19
C LEU A 411 -8.01 0.21 -8.81
N PHE A 412 -7.05 1.13 -8.65
CA PHE A 412 -6.97 1.98 -7.47
C PHE A 412 -7.99 3.11 -7.65
N ARG A 413 -9.11 3.02 -6.95
CA ARG A 413 -10.22 3.98 -6.96
C ARG A 413 -10.71 4.22 -5.55
#